data_AF-A0A2V2UAU8-F1
#
_entry.id   AF-A0A2V2UAU8-F1
#
_cell.length_a   1.000
_cell.length_b   1.000
_cell.length_c   1.000
_cell.angle_alpha   90.00
_cell.angle_beta   90.00
_cell.angle_gamma   90.00
#
_symmetry.space_group_name_H-M   'P 1'
#
loop_
_entity.id
_entity.type
_entity.pdbx_description
1 polymer ?
#
loop_
_entity_poly.entity_id
_entity_poly.type
_entity_poly.pdbx_seq_one_letter_code
_entity_poly.pdbx_strand_id
1 'polypeptide(L)'
;MMAQQSVYGLDYIMRHFLPPIWPRTISTHTTEGSQVIVHSREEALARFNQAKGLDCRINAYRYREDWSIDLLPQAPDFLFTDLDLCQFSSIEALNRALNKVLRNIKTVFHDDNIQPTVQWSGNGYHIYLPIEALVLEQESVFYDLVGNQAGRKFLQFAEQFLSNKKADSCHTKGLSFKNCILRIPGSINSKNGATVRIIQEWNGVRPAINWLLRDYRRYLIQQVFVESRQGKTEQNKNWINYLRNDR
;
A
#
# COMPACT_ATOMS: atom_id res chain seq x y z
N MET A 1 19.95 -6.81 -24.05
CA MET A 1 20.30 -7.61 -22.85
C MET A 1 19.41 -7.11 -21.73
N MET A 2 18.52 -7.95 -21.21
CA MET A 2 17.76 -7.60 -20.01
C MET A 2 18.79 -7.34 -18.90
N ALA A 3 18.72 -6.21 -18.21
CA ALA A 3 19.55 -6.04 -17.03
C ALA A 3 19.16 -7.19 -16.07
N GLN A 4 20.10 -8.09 -15.75
CA GLN A 4 19.92 -9.23 -14.82
C GLN A 4 19.15 -8.81 -13.54
N GLN A 5 19.31 -7.53 -13.16
CA GLN A 5 18.65 -6.88 -12.04
C GLN A 5 17.13 -6.73 -12.16
N SER A 6 16.55 -6.52 -13.36
CA SER A 6 15.09 -6.39 -13.50
C SER A 6 14.36 -7.72 -13.34
N VAL A 7 14.99 -8.83 -13.73
CA VAL A 7 14.48 -10.20 -13.46
C VAL A 7 14.45 -10.44 -11.96
N TYR A 8 15.60 -10.26 -11.31
CA TYR A 8 15.73 -10.41 -9.87
C TYR A 8 14.74 -9.51 -9.11
N GLY A 9 14.58 -8.26 -9.53
CA GLY A 9 13.67 -7.31 -8.91
C GLY A 9 12.21 -7.73 -8.99
N LEU A 10 11.75 -8.21 -10.16
CA LEU A 10 10.38 -8.72 -10.27
C LEU A 10 10.18 -9.97 -9.42
N ASP A 11 11.12 -10.91 -9.47
CA ASP A 11 11.06 -12.15 -8.68
C ASP A 11 11.06 -11.88 -7.18
N TYR A 12 11.82 -10.88 -6.75
CA TYR A 12 11.85 -10.43 -5.37
C TYR A 12 10.49 -9.84 -4.93
N ILE A 13 9.91 -8.94 -5.74
CA ILE A 13 8.61 -8.34 -5.42
C ILE A 13 7.51 -9.40 -5.42
N MET A 14 7.53 -10.36 -6.36
CA MET A 14 6.50 -11.42 -6.44
C MET A 14 6.42 -12.30 -5.19
N ARG A 15 7.52 -12.50 -4.44
CA ARG A 15 7.51 -13.25 -3.16
C ARG A 15 6.58 -12.63 -2.11
N HIS A 16 6.27 -11.34 -2.25
CA HIS A 16 5.39 -10.63 -1.32
C HIS A 16 3.91 -10.94 -1.57
N PHE A 17 3.56 -11.48 -2.74
CA PHE A 17 2.16 -11.67 -3.14
C PHE A 17 1.63 -13.05 -2.76
N LEU A 18 0.34 -13.11 -2.42
CA LEU A 18 -0.38 -14.37 -2.24
C LEU A 18 -0.87 -14.90 -3.60
N PRO A 19 -0.90 -16.24 -3.79
CA PRO A 19 -1.53 -16.85 -4.95
C PRO A 19 -3.04 -16.59 -5.03
N PRO A 20 -3.62 -16.56 -6.24
CA PRO A 20 -2.93 -16.50 -7.52
C PRO A 20 -2.21 -15.16 -7.71
N ILE A 21 -1.02 -15.18 -8.31
CA ILE A 21 -0.25 -13.94 -8.51
C ILE A 21 -0.84 -13.10 -9.64
N TRP A 22 -1.29 -13.72 -10.73
CA TRP A 22 -1.79 -13.03 -11.93
C TRP A 22 -3.32 -13.14 -12.03
N PRO A 23 -4.00 -12.25 -12.79
CA PRO A 23 -3.46 -11.10 -13.51
C PRO A 23 -3.14 -9.91 -12.60
N ARG A 24 -2.26 -9.03 -13.06
CA ARG A 24 -1.91 -7.75 -12.39
C ARG A 24 -1.74 -6.66 -13.42
N THR A 25 -1.89 -5.42 -12.96
CA THR A 25 -1.49 -4.28 -13.78
C THR A 25 -0.03 -3.94 -13.54
N ILE A 26 0.63 -3.48 -14.60
CA ILE A 26 1.96 -2.89 -14.57
C ILE A 26 1.94 -1.51 -15.21
N SER A 27 2.96 -0.72 -14.93
CA SER A 27 3.20 0.57 -15.59
C SER A 27 4.68 0.70 -15.87
N THR A 28 5.03 1.32 -16.99
CA THR A 28 6.41 1.57 -17.40
C THR A 28 6.52 2.96 -18.00
N HIS A 29 7.74 3.40 -18.32
CA HIS A 29 7.92 4.65 -19.06
C HIS A 29 7.16 4.64 -20.40
N THR A 30 7.12 3.50 -21.10
CA THR A 30 6.45 3.36 -22.41
C THR A 30 4.93 3.32 -22.32
N THR A 31 4.35 3.17 -21.12
CA THR A 31 2.89 3.26 -20.95
C THR A 31 2.41 4.68 -20.63
N GLU A 32 3.32 5.66 -20.53
CA GLU A 32 3.00 7.09 -20.37
C GLU A 32 2.05 7.37 -19.18
N GLY A 33 2.25 6.65 -18.07
CA GLY A 33 1.43 6.78 -16.87
C GLY A 33 0.17 5.91 -16.86
N SER A 34 -0.14 5.23 -17.98
CA SER A 34 -1.19 4.22 -18.02
C SER A 34 -0.75 2.92 -17.35
N GLN A 35 -1.73 2.14 -16.93
CA GLN A 35 -1.56 0.78 -16.41
C GLN A 35 -2.04 -0.23 -17.46
N VAL A 36 -1.25 -1.28 -17.72
CA VAL A 36 -1.62 -2.37 -18.63
C VAL A 36 -1.71 -3.69 -17.87
N ILE A 37 -2.68 -4.53 -18.23
CA ILE A 37 -2.88 -5.83 -17.62
C ILE A 37 -1.86 -6.81 -18.21
N VAL A 38 -1.28 -7.64 -17.35
CA VAL A 38 -0.42 -8.76 -17.71
C VAL A 38 -0.88 -10.02 -16.97
N HIS A 39 -0.82 -11.15 -17.66
CA HIS A 39 -1.32 -12.44 -17.19
C HIS A 39 -0.22 -13.41 -16.75
N SER A 40 1.05 -13.02 -16.95
CA SER A 40 2.20 -13.84 -16.61
C SER A 40 3.41 -12.99 -16.25
N ARG A 41 4.38 -13.66 -15.64
CA ARG A 41 5.70 -13.09 -15.32
C ARG A 41 6.44 -12.71 -16.60
N GLU A 42 6.33 -13.55 -17.62
CA GLU A 42 6.98 -13.39 -18.92
C GLU A 42 6.43 -12.17 -19.65
N GLU A 43 5.12 -11.95 -19.63
CA GLU A 43 4.50 -10.73 -20.16
C GLU A 43 4.98 -9.47 -19.43
N ALA A 44 5.05 -9.50 -18.10
CA ALA A 44 5.56 -8.38 -17.31
C ALA A 44 7.01 -8.04 -17.68
N LEU A 45 7.88 -9.07 -17.77
CA LEU A 45 9.28 -8.90 -18.16
C LEU A 45 9.43 -8.40 -19.60
N ALA A 46 8.61 -8.86 -20.54
CA ALA A 46 8.62 -8.38 -21.92
C ALA A 46 8.34 -6.88 -21.98
N ARG A 47 7.37 -6.40 -21.18
CA ARG A 47 7.01 -4.97 -21.08
C ARG A 47 8.11 -4.14 -20.42
N PHE A 48 8.75 -4.66 -19.37
CA PHE A 48 9.89 -4.00 -18.74
C PHE A 48 11.10 -3.90 -19.68
N ASN A 49 11.33 -4.94 -20.50
CA ASN A 49 12.38 -4.94 -21.51
C ASN A 49 12.08 -3.94 -22.64
N GLN A 50 10.82 -3.84 -23.10
CA GLN A 50 10.39 -2.84 -24.06
C GLN A 50 10.68 -1.42 -23.56
N ALA A 51 10.46 -1.17 -22.26
CA ALA A 51 10.77 0.09 -21.60
C ALA A 51 12.25 0.28 -21.24
N LYS A 52 13.14 -0.66 -21.62
CA LYS A 52 14.57 -0.64 -21.26
C LYS A 52 14.82 -0.46 -19.76
N GLY A 53 13.94 -1.02 -18.92
CA GLY A 53 14.04 -0.91 -17.46
C GLY A 53 13.63 0.45 -16.87
N LEU A 54 13.06 1.37 -17.66
CA LEU A 54 12.62 2.69 -17.18
C LEU A 54 11.23 2.62 -16.54
N ASP A 55 11.13 3.16 -15.33
CA ASP A 55 9.91 3.28 -14.53
C ASP A 55 9.08 2.00 -14.43
N CYS A 56 9.74 0.85 -14.36
CA CYS A 56 9.05 -0.44 -14.25
C CYS A 56 8.36 -0.57 -12.90
N ARG A 57 7.05 -0.78 -12.92
CA ARG A 57 6.21 -0.90 -11.73
C ARG A 57 5.15 -1.98 -11.88
N ILE A 58 4.72 -2.57 -10.76
CA ILE A 58 3.68 -3.61 -10.69
C ILE A 58 2.70 -3.32 -9.56
N ASN A 59 1.42 -3.59 -9.76
CA ASN A 59 0.42 -3.42 -8.70
C ASN A 59 0.56 -4.51 -7.62
N ALA A 60 0.55 -4.07 -6.35
CA ALA A 60 0.56 -4.94 -5.18
C ALA A 60 -0.72 -5.78 -5.04
N TYR A 61 -1.81 -5.36 -5.69
CA TYR A 61 -3.07 -6.09 -5.74
C TYR A 61 -3.35 -6.65 -7.13
N ARG A 62 -4.03 -7.80 -7.15
CA ARG A 62 -4.53 -8.43 -8.37
C ARG A 62 -5.43 -7.49 -9.15
N TYR A 63 -5.36 -7.60 -10.47
CA TYR A 63 -6.32 -6.94 -11.34
C TYR A 63 -7.70 -7.55 -11.15
N ARG A 64 -8.73 -6.69 -11.19
CA ARG A 64 -10.14 -7.04 -11.20
C ARG A 64 -10.88 -6.12 -12.15
N GLU A 65 -11.90 -6.67 -12.78
CA GLU A 65 -12.86 -5.89 -13.54
C GLU A 65 -13.71 -5.04 -12.60
N ASP A 66 -14.11 -3.85 -13.04
CA ASP A 66 -14.84 -2.89 -12.20
C ASP A 66 -16.17 -3.48 -11.69
N TRP A 67 -16.87 -4.29 -12.51
CA TRP A 67 -18.11 -4.97 -12.12
C TRP A 67 -17.93 -6.00 -11.00
N SER A 68 -16.71 -6.52 -10.81
CA SER A 68 -16.43 -7.59 -9.85
C SER A 68 -16.05 -7.10 -8.45
N ILE A 69 -15.86 -5.79 -8.29
CA ILE A 69 -15.33 -5.18 -7.05
C ILE A 69 -16.24 -5.48 -5.85
N ASP A 70 -17.55 -5.36 -6.03
CA ASP A 70 -18.53 -5.57 -4.95
C ASP A 70 -18.82 -7.07 -4.72
N LEU A 71 -18.67 -7.90 -5.73
CA LEU A 71 -18.98 -9.34 -5.67
C LEU A 71 -17.83 -10.18 -5.13
N LEU A 72 -16.59 -9.77 -5.42
CA LEU A 72 -15.38 -10.50 -5.07
C LEU A 72 -14.40 -9.56 -4.36
N PRO A 73 -14.73 -9.08 -3.15
CA PRO A 73 -13.89 -8.13 -2.42
C PRO A 73 -12.51 -8.71 -2.06
N GLN A 74 -11.53 -7.85 -1.86
CA GLN A 74 -10.13 -8.25 -1.68
C GLN A 74 -9.62 -7.70 -0.35
N ALA A 75 -8.93 -8.56 0.39
CA ALA A 75 -8.29 -8.18 1.63
C ALA A 75 -7.13 -7.20 1.37
N PRO A 76 -6.93 -6.20 2.24
CA PRO A 76 -5.77 -5.31 2.20
C PRO A 76 -4.53 -6.01 2.77
N ASP A 77 -4.08 -7.07 2.09
CA ASP A 77 -2.98 -7.97 2.48
C ASP A 77 -1.57 -7.41 2.23
N PHE A 78 -1.47 -6.16 1.78
CA PHE A 78 -0.20 -5.50 1.49
C PHE A 78 -0.19 -4.04 1.96
N LEU A 79 0.65 -3.76 2.96
CA LEU A 79 0.87 -2.39 3.44
C LEU A 79 1.98 -1.72 2.64
N PHE A 80 1.72 -0.49 2.21
CA PHE A 80 2.67 0.35 1.49
C PHE A 80 2.74 1.72 2.16
N THR A 81 3.93 2.11 2.59
CA THR A 81 4.23 3.47 3.07
C THR A 81 5.26 4.13 2.17
N ASP A 82 4.94 5.33 1.69
CA ASP A 82 5.85 6.15 0.88
C ASP A 82 6.38 7.36 1.68
N LEU A 83 7.70 7.47 1.77
CA LEU A 83 8.41 8.59 2.39
C LEU A 83 9.21 9.34 1.32
N ASP A 84 8.65 10.44 0.82
CA ASP A 84 9.32 11.28 -0.18
C ASP A 84 10.26 12.29 0.50
N LEU A 85 11.51 12.35 0.03
CA LEU A 85 12.55 13.27 0.50
C LEU A 85 12.09 14.74 0.44
N CYS A 86 11.23 15.12 -0.51
CA CYS A 86 10.73 16.50 -0.59
C CYS A 86 9.88 16.92 0.62
N GLN A 87 9.38 15.97 1.41
CA GLN A 87 8.64 16.23 2.66
C GLN A 87 9.56 16.46 3.87
N PHE A 88 10.89 16.38 3.69
CA PHE A 88 11.87 16.47 4.75
C PHE A 88 12.92 17.53 4.43
N SER A 89 13.44 18.18 5.48
CA SER A 89 14.47 19.21 5.33
C SER A 89 15.84 18.66 4.95
N SER A 90 16.08 17.36 5.16
CA SER A 90 17.35 16.70 4.85
C SER A 90 17.20 15.18 4.78
N ILE A 91 18.22 14.50 4.25
CA ILE A 91 18.29 13.04 4.21
C ILE A 91 18.34 12.43 5.62
N GLU A 92 18.97 13.09 6.59
CA GLU A 92 19.01 12.64 7.98
C GLU A 92 17.62 12.70 8.62
N ALA A 93 16.82 13.72 8.29
CA ALA A 93 15.43 13.80 8.74
C ALA A 93 14.58 12.67 8.15
N LEU A 94 14.77 12.36 6.86
CA LEU A 94 14.13 11.22 6.20
C LEU A 94 14.54 9.89 6.86
N ASN A 95 15.83 9.69 7.14
CA ASN A 95 16.34 8.48 7.80
C ASN A 95 15.77 8.30 9.21
N ARG A 96 15.64 9.40 9.98
CA ARG A 96 14.98 9.37 11.29
C ARG A 96 13.50 8.99 11.16
N ALA A 97 12.81 9.46 10.12
CA ALA A 97 11.42 9.09 9.86
C ALA A 97 11.30 7.60 9.50
N LEU A 98 12.13 7.10 8.58
CA LEU A 98 12.23 5.67 8.25
C LEU A 98 12.40 4.82 9.51
N ASN A 99 13.41 5.11 10.34
CA ASN A 99 13.67 4.38 11.58
C ASN A 99 12.50 4.45 12.57
N LYS A 100 11.72 5.53 12.55
CA LYS A 100 10.50 5.63 13.35
C LYS A 100 9.40 4.73 12.80
N VAL A 101 9.19 4.69 11.48
CA VAL A 101 8.21 3.78 10.84
C VAL A 101 8.56 2.32 11.15
N LEU A 102 9.83 1.92 10.99
CA LEU A 102 10.26 0.55 11.27
C LEU A 102 10.05 0.15 12.73
N ARG A 103 10.34 1.05 13.69
CA ARG A 103 10.03 0.81 15.10
C ARG A 103 8.54 0.73 15.37
N ASN A 104 7.76 1.64 14.77
CA ASN A 104 6.31 1.64 14.92
C ASN A 104 5.69 0.33 14.42
N ILE A 105 6.15 -0.20 13.28
CA ILE A 105 5.70 -1.51 12.76
C ILE A 105 5.89 -2.58 13.83
N LYS A 106 7.11 -2.72 14.39
CA LYS A 106 7.40 -3.70 15.45
C LYS A 106 6.54 -3.50 16.69
N THR A 107 6.39 -2.25 17.15
CA THR A 107 5.55 -1.92 18.31
C THR A 107 4.08 -2.28 18.09
N VAL A 108 3.52 -1.94 16.93
CA VAL A 108 2.09 -2.13 16.63
C VAL A 108 1.75 -3.61 16.52
N PHE A 109 2.61 -4.39 15.87
CA PHE A 109 2.40 -5.83 15.72
C PHE A 109 2.93 -6.66 16.89
N HIS A 110 3.53 -6.01 17.89
CA HIS A 110 4.13 -6.66 19.07
C HIS A 110 5.15 -7.75 18.72
N ASP A 111 5.93 -7.53 17.66
CA ASP A 111 6.92 -8.51 17.18
C ASP A 111 8.18 -7.79 16.67
N ASP A 112 9.28 -7.97 17.41
CA ASP A 112 10.58 -7.41 17.09
C ASP A 112 11.27 -8.09 15.90
N ASN A 113 10.79 -9.26 15.49
CA ASN A 113 11.33 -9.98 14.35
C ASN A 113 10.83 -9.43 13.02
N ILE A 114 9.74 -8.65 12.98
CA ILE A 114 9.21 -8.13 11.71
C ILE A 114 10.23 -7.23 11.02
N GLN A 115 10.53 -7.55 9.77
CA GLN A 115 11.37 -6.73 8.90
C GLN A 115 10.66 -6.54 7.56
N PRO A 116 10.13 -5.34 7.25
CA PRO A 116 9.55 -5.05 5.94
C PRO A 116 10.64 -4.93 4.86
N THR A 117 10.24 -4.97 3.59
CA THR A 117 11.13 -4.47 2.53
C THR A 117 11.26 -2.97 2.65
N VAL A 118 12.49 -2.46 2.61
CA VAL A 118 12.77 -1.02 2.45
C VAL A 118 13.47 -0.84 1.12
N GLN A 119 12.95 0.06 0.30
CA GLN A 119 13.44 0.32 -1.04
C GLN A 119 13.70 1.81 -1.23
N TRP A 120 14.89 2.14 -1.73
CA TRP A 120 15.22 3.50 -2.17
C TRP A 120 14.73 3.72 -3.60
N SER A 121 13.89 4.73 -3.81
CA SER A 121 13.30 5.08 -5.11
C SER A 121 14.09 6.12 -5.91
N GLY A 122 15.19 6.62 -5.34
CA GLY A 122 15.96 7.75 -5.86
C GLY A 122 15.63 9.09 -5.21
N ASN A 123 14.44 9.22 -4.62
CA ASN A 123 13.98 10.46 -3.97
C ASN A 123 13.26 10.20 -2.66
N GLY A 124 13.45 9.03 -2.05
CA GLY A 124 12.62 8.60 -0.93
C GLY A 124 12.70 7.10 -0.66
N TYR A 125 12.04 6.71 0.41
CA TYR A 125 11.90 5.31 0.80
C TYR A 125 10.48 4.82 0.57
N HIS A 126 10.37 3.68 -0.10
CA HIS A 126 9.16 2.88 -0.11
C HIS A 126 9.32 1.73 0.89
N ILE A 127 8.32 1.51 1.72
CA ILE A 127 8.30 0.45 2.73
C ILE A 127 7.13 -0.48 2.42
N TYR A 128 7.43 -1.77 2.24
CA TYR A 128 6.45 -2.79 1.90
C TYR A 128 6.37 -3.85 2.98
N LEU A 129 5.16 -4.12 3.47
CA LEU A 129 4.91 -5.18 4.44
C LEU A 129 3.68 -5.99 4.04
N PRO A 130 3.86 -7.24 3.58
CA PRO A 130 2.76 -8.16 3.41
C PRO A 130 2.20 -8.57 4.78
N ILE A 131 0.88 -8.68 4.90
CA ILE A 131 0.18 -9.03 6.14
C ILE A 131 -0.85 -10.13 5.90
N GLU A 132 -1.28 -10.81 6.95
CA GLU A 132 -2.44 -11.70 6.91
C GLU A 132 -3.70 -10.86 7.16
N ALA A 133 -4.51 -10.69 6.12
CA ALA A 133 -5.69 -9.84 6.17
C ALA A 133 -6.96 -10.60 5.81
N LEU A 134 -8.04 -10.25 6.49
CA LEU A 134 -9.40 -10.62 6.12
C LEU A 134 -10.02 -9.56 5.20
N VAL A 135 -11.15 -9.87 4.58
CA VAL A 135 -11.86 -8.94 3.72
C VAL A 135 -12.72 -8.02 4.59
N LEU A 136 -12.30 -6.77 4.75
CA LEU A 136 -12.93 -5.84 5.71
C LEU A 136 -14.37 -5.48 5.35
N GLU A 137 -14.73 -5.53 4.07
CA GLU A 137 -16.09 -5.32 3.59
C GLU A 137 -17.07 -6.44 4.04
N GLN A 138 -16.57 -7.60 4.46
CA GLN A 138 -17.39 -8.71 4.97
C GLN A 138 -17.63 -8.62 6.48
N GLU A 139 -16.96 -7.70 7.16
CA GLU A 139 -17.07 -7.51 8.60
C GLU A 139 -18.02 -6.33 8.90
N SER A 140 -19.17 -6.61 9.50
CA SER A 140 -20.21 -5.61 9.80
C SER A 140 -19.65 -4.40 10.55
N VAL A 141 -18.75 -4.62 11.51
CA VAL A 141 -18.12 -3.56 12.31
C VAL A 141 -17.35 -2.50 11.50
N PHE A 142 -16.97 -2.81 10.26
CA PHE A 142 -16.32 -1.87 9.33
C PHE A 142 -17.26 -1.49 8.18
N TYR A 143 -17.99 -2.47 7.62
CA TYR A 143 -18.94 -2.23 6.54
C TYR A 143 -20.02 -1.22 6.94
N ASP A 144 -20.56 -1.32 8.14
CA ASP A 144 -21.61 -0.42 8.61
C ASP A 144 -21.16 1.04 8.73
N LEU A 145 -19.85 1.27 8.90
CA LEU A 145 -19.28 2.61 9.01
C LEU A 145 -18.98 3.25 7.66
N VAL A 146 -18.53 2.47 6.67
CA VAL A 146 -17.97 3.02 5.41
C VAL A 146 -18.25 2.19 4.15
N GLY A 147 -19.07 1.14 4.24
CA GLY A 147 -19.45 0.23 3.16
C GLY A 147 -18.25 -0.39 2.45
N ASN A 148 -18.34 -0.47 1.12
CA ASN A 148 -17.31 -1.03 0.22
C ASN A 148 -15.99 -0.23 0.17
N GLN A 149 -15.83 0.80 1.01
CA GLN A 149 -14.57 1.55 1.14
C GLN A 149 -13.71 1.07 2.31
N ALA A 150 -14.13 0.05 3.07
CA ALA A 150 -13.44 -0.41 4.27
C ALA A 150 -11.98 -0.82 4.01
N GLY A 151 -11.71 -1.60 2.96
CA GLY A 151 -10.37 -2.01 2.55
C GLY A 151 -9.52 -0.82 2.11
N ARG A 152 -10.07 0.05 1.25
CA ARG A 152 -9.36 1.24 0.79
C ARG A 152 -9.00 2.17 1.95
N LYS A 153 -9.96 2.52 2.81
CA LYS A 153 -9.73 3.41 3.95
C LYS A 153 -8.75 2.80 4.95
N PHE A 154 -8.70 1.48 5.07
CA PHE A 154 -7.68 0.80 5.86
C PHE A 154 -6.27 1.05 5.32
N LEU A 155 -6.05 0.93 4.00
CA LEU A 155 -4.73 1.21 3.41
C LEU A 155 -4.27 2.64 3.71
N GLN A 156 -5.17 3.61 3.56
CA GLN A 156 -4.91 5.01 3.84
C GLN A 156 -4.62 5.27 5.33
N PHE A 157 -5.39 4.62 6.21
CA PHE A 157 -5.17 4.64 7.65
C PHE A 157 -3.81 4.05 8.01
N ALA A 158 -3.49 2.85 7.53
CA ALA A 158 -2.29 2.12 7.90
C ALA A 158 -1.03 2.89 7.51
N GLU A 159 -0.98 3.48 6.32
CA GLU A 159 0.13 4.33 5.89
C GLU A 159 0.33 5.53 6.84
N GLN A 160 -0.74 6.27 7.14
CA GLN A 160 -0.65 7.44 8.02
C GLN A 160 -0.37 7.08 9.47
N PHE A 161 -0.93 5.97 9.95
CA PHE A 161 -0.76 5.49 11.31
C PHE A 161 0.68 5.01 11.55
N LEU A 162 1.18 4.12 10.68
CA LEU A 162 2.53 3.57 10.80
C LEU A 162 3.61 4.63 10.57
N SER A 163 3.39 5.56 9.63
CA SER A 163 4.30 6.68 9.39
C SER A 163 4.22 7.79 10.44
N ASN A 164 3.26 7.72 11.38
CA ASN A 164 2.96 8.82 12.30
C ASN A 164 2.77 10.15 11.55
N LYS A 165 1.96 10.10 10.47
CA LYS A 165 1.60 11.19 9.56
C LYS A 165 2.78 11.83 8.82
N LYS A 166 3.83 11.05 8.57
CA LYS A 166 5.01 11.48 7.80
C LYS A 166 5.02 10.98 6.35
N ALA A 167 4.12 10.07 6.00
CA ALA A 167 3.90 9.68 4.63
C ALA A 167 3.31 10.84 3.80
N ASP A 168 3.59 10.84 2.50
CA ASP A 168 3.06 11.84 1.59
C ASP A 168 1.52 11.78 1.56
N SER A 169 0.89 12.91 1.90
CA SER A 169 -0.56 13.02 1.92
C SER A 169 -1.21 12.85 0.53
N CYS A 170 -0.50 13.18 -0.55
CA CYS A 170 -0.98 12.97 -1.91
C CYS A 170 -0.99 11.48 -2.24
N HIS A 171 0.11 10.77 -1.94
CA HIS A 171 0.18 9.31 -2.04
C HIS A 171 -0.95 8.64 -1.26
N THR A 172 -1.10 8.97 0.02
CA THR A 172 -2.16 8.39 0.87
C THR A 172 -3.56 8.57 0.30
N LYS A 173 -3.92 9.77 -0.18
CA LYS A 173 -5.27 10.00 -0.74
C LYS A 173 -5.52 9.15 -2.00
N GLY A 174 -4.48 8.95 -2.81
CA GLY A 174 -4.52 8.12 -4.02
C GLY A 174 -4.47 6.61 -3.75
N LEU A 175 -3.97 6.20 -2.57
CA LEU A 175 -3.76 4.80 -2.22
C LEU A 175 -5.08 4.02 -2.23
N SER A 176 -5.09 2.96 -3.03
CA SER A 176 -6.21 2.06 -3.24
C SER A 176 -5.69 0.76 -3.89
N PHE A 177 -6.53 -0.27 -3.98
CA PHE A 177 -6.19 -1.51 -4.67
C PHE A 177 -5.73 -1.29 -6.13
N LYS A 178 -6.28 -0.30 -6.84
CA LYS A 178 -5.90 0.03 -8.22
C LYS A 178 -4.61 0.85 -8.32
N ASN A 179 -4.23 1.56 -7.27
CA ASN A 179 -3.14 2.53 -7.29
C ASN A 179 -1.95 2.16 -6.39
N CYS A 180 -1.96 0.98 -5.76
CA CYS A 180 -0.84 0.49 -4.95
C CYS A 180 0.28 -0.08 -5.84
N ILE A 181 0.92 0.80 -6.61
CA ILE A 181 1.88 0.46 -7.67
C ILE A 181 3.31 0.49 -7.11
N LEU A 182 3.96 -0.67 -7.07
CA LEU A 182 5.31 -0.88 -6.52
C LEU A 182 6.36 -0.70 -7.61
N ARG A 183 7.44 0.02 -7.31
CA ARG A 183 8.61 0.12 -8.21
C ARG A 183 9.42 -1.17 -8.16
N ILE A 184 9.85 -1.67 -9.32
CA ILE A 184 10.67 -2.89 -9.44
C ILE A 184 12.14 -2.57 -9.09
N PRO A 185 12.76 -3.27 -8.13
CA PRO A 185 14.20 -3.16 -7.88
C PRO A 185 15.03 -3.37 -9.15
N GLY A 186 16.10 -2.60 -9.32
CA GLY A 186 16.93 -2.61 -10.53
C GLY A 186 16.38 -1.81 -11.70
N SER A 187 15.13 -1.32 -11.64
CA SER A 187 14.62 -0.35 -12.62
C SER A 187 15.19 1.04 -12.39
N ILE A 188 15.11 1.89 -13.41
CA ILE A 188 15.59 3.28 -13.37
C ILE A 188 14.39 4.22 -13.24
N ASN A 189 14.47 5.14 -12.29
CA ASN A 189 13.49 6.22 -12.15
C ASN A 189 13.83 7.33 -13.17
N SER A 190 12.98 7.53 -14.18
CA SER A 190 13.27 8.50 -15.24
C SER A 190 13.37 9.95 -14.73
N LYS A 191 12.73 10.26 -13.59
CA LYS A 191 12.71 11.60 -13.00
C LYS A 191 14.09 12.10 -12.54
N ASN A 192 14.98 11.18 -12.14
CA ASN A 192 16.27 11.54 -11.56
C ASN A 192 17.41 10.59 -11.97
N GLY A 193 17.16 9.64 -12.87
CA GLY A 193 18.13 8.65 -13.33
C GLY A 193 18.57 7.63 -12.27
N ALA A 194 18.00 7.66 -11.07
CA ALA A 194 18.42 6.79 -9.98
C ALA A 194 17.91 5.35 -10.18
N THR A 195 18.78 4.38 -9.91
CA THR A 195 18.39 2.97 -9.81
C THR A 195 17.59 2.75 -8.53
N VAL A 196 16.48 2.03 -8.66
CA VAL A 196 15.68 1.55 -7.53
C VAL A 196 16.44 0.44 -6.81
N ARG A 197 16.68 0.58 -5.52
CA ARG A 197 17.53 -0.36 -4.74
C ARG A 197 16.81 -0.88 -3.52
N ILE A 198 17.00 -2.17 -3.23
CA ILE A 198 16.59 -2.74 -1.94
C ILE A 198 17.64 -2.33 -0.90
N ILE A 199 17.19 -1.77 0.21
CA ILE A 199 17.99 -1.35 1.35
C ILE A 199 17.87 -2.36 2.49
N GLN A 200 16.66 -2.93 2.66
CA GLN A 200 16.37 -3.99 3.61
C GLN A 200 15.44 -4.99 2.93
N GLU A 201 15.74 -6.27 3.07
CA GLU A 201 14.86 -7.32 2.56
C GLU A 201 13.72 -7.64 3.53
N TRP A 202 12.57 -8.02 3.00
CA TRP A 202 11.49 -8.57 3.81
C TRP A 202 11.87 -9.97 4.30
N ASN A 203 11.69 -10.22 5.59
CA ASN A 203 12.11 -11.48 6.21
C ASN A 203 11.08 -12.61 6.13
N GLY A 204 10.01 -12.46 5.33
CA GLY A 204 8.99 -13.49 5.16
C GLY A 204 7.88 -13.49 6.21
N VAL A 205 7.98 -12.68 7.27
CA VAL A 205 6.96 -12.60 8.32
C VAL A 205 5.75 -11.82 7.83
N ARG A 206 4.57 -12.44 7.90
CA ARG A 206 3.26 -11.82 7.61
C ARG A 206 2.50 -11.64 8.93
N PRO A 207 2.57 -10.46 9.58
CA PRO A 207 1.81 -10.27 10.79
C PRO A 207 0.30 -10.20 10.49
N ALA A 208 -0.52 -10.61 11.44
CA ALA A 208 -1.96 -10.59 11.30
C ALA A 208 -2.54 -9.17 11.46
N ILE A 209 -3.58 -8.88 10.67
CA ILE A 209 -4.23 -7.55 10.59
C ILE A 209 -4.91 -7.13 11.90
N ASN A 210 -5.29 -8.09 12.75
CA ASN A 210 -5.99 -7.90 14.02
C ASN A 210 -5.36 -6.85 14.94
N TRP A 211 -4.03 -6.73 14.93
CA TRP A 211 -3.29 -5.72 15.71
C TRP A 211 -3.60 -4.27 15.29
N LEU A 212 -4.02 -4.05 14.04
CA LEU A 212 -4.40 -2.73 13.51
C LEU A 212 -5.90 -2.44 13.60
N LEU A 213 -6.74 -3.48 13.70
CA LEU A 213 -8.20 -3.35 13.55
C LEU A 213 -8.86 -2.46 14.61
N ARG A 214 -8.38 -2.51 15.86
CA ARG A 214 -8.92 -1.68 16.94
C ARG A 214 -8.73 -0.20 16.67
N ASP A 215 -7.52 0.19 16.29
CA ASP A 215 -7.18 1.59 16.03
C ASP A 215 -7.75 2.06 14.69
N TYR A 216 -7.88 1.14 13.72
CA TYR A 216 -8.62 1.41 12.50
C TYR A 216 -10.11 1.70 12.76
N ARG A 217 -10.80 0.90 13.58
CA ARG A 217 -12.21 1.15 13.96
C ARG A 217 -12.37 2.52 14.62
N ARG A 218 -11.48 2.88 15.54
CA ARG A 218 -11.47 4.20 16.18
C ARG A 218 -11.29 5.32 15.16
N TYR A 219 -10.38 5.13 14.20
CA TYR A 219 -10.17 6.07 13.10
C TYR A 219 -11.46 6.27 12.28
N LEU A 220 -12.15 5.19 11.89
CA LEU A 220 -13.40 5.28 11.12
C LEU A 220 -14.50 6.01 11.88
N ILE A 221 -14.71 5.66 13.16
CA ILE A 221 -15.69 6.33 14.02
C ILE A 221 -15.41 7.84 14.06
N GLN A 222 -14.13 8.22 14.24
CA GLN A 222 -13.73 9.63 14.26
C GLN A 222 -14.01 10.33 12.91
N GLN A 223 -13.79 9.66 11.77
CA GLN A 223 -14.11 10.22 10.45
C GLN A 223 -15.62 10.48 10.30
N VAL A 224 -16.45 9.50 10.67
CA VAL A 224 -17.92 9.62 10.63
C VAL A 224 -18.41 10.79 11.49
N PHE A 225 -17.83 10.99 12.69
CA PHE A 225 -18.13 12.15 13.53
C PHE A 225 -17.74 13.49 12.91
N VAL A 226 -16.64 13.55 12.16
CA VAL A 226 -16.22 14.78 11.49
C VAL A 226 -17.13 15.09 10.31
N GLU A 227 -17.46 14.09 9.49
CA GLU A 227 -18.35 14.23 8.33
C GLU A 227 -19.78 14.64 8.75
N SER A 228 -20.29 14.11 9.86
CA SER A 228 -21.62 14.47 10.38
C SER A 228 -21.69 15.92 10.87
N ARG A 229 -20.64 16.41 11.56
CA ARG A 229 -20.54 17.81 11.98
C ARG A 229 -20.42 18.78 10.81
N GLN A 230 -19.87 18.33 9.69
CA GLN A 230 -19.79 19.10 8.45
C GLN A 230 -21.08 19.04 7.62
N GLY A 231 -22.15 18.41 8.13
CA GLY A 231 -23.45 18.36 7.47
C GLY A 231 -23.51 17.44 6.24
N LYS A 232 -22.55 16.52 6.07
CA LYS A 232 -22.41 15.76 4.82
C LYS A 232 -23.31 14.53 4.68
N THR A 233 -24.04 14.09 5.72
CA THR A 233 -24.99 12.95 5.58
C THR A 233 -25.95 12.78 6.76
N GLU A 234 -27.20 12.43 6.46
CA GLU A 234 -28.30 12.19 7.42
C GLU A 234 -28.18 10.83 8.13
N GLN A 235 -27.65 9.82 7.42
CA GLN A 235 -27.37 8.47 7.93
C GLN A 235 -26.36 8.46 9.11
N ASN A 236 -25.41 9.39 9.11
CA ASN A 236 -24.41 9.52 10.18
C ASN A 236 -25.01 10.00 11.51
N LYS A 237 -26.15 10.69 11.51
CA LYS A 237 -26.80 11.16 12.74
C LYS A 237 -27.41 9.99 13.54
N ASN A 238 -27.97 9.00 12.84
CA ASN A 238 -28.58 7.82 13.47
C ASN A 238 -27.53 6.90 14.11
N TRP A 239 -26.39 6.67 13.45
CA TRP A 239 -25.28 5.89 13.99
C TRP A 239 -24.63 6.52 15.22
N ILE A 240 -24.53 7.85 15.26
CA ILE A 240 -24.01 8.58 16.42
C ILE A 240 -24.89 8.38 17.65
N ASN A 241 -26.22 8.30 17.47
CA ASN A 241 -27.13 8.03 18.57
C ASN A 241 -27.01 6.57 19.05
N TYR A 242 -26.84 5.62 18.13
CA TYR A 242 -26.59 4.21 18.49
C TYR A 242 -25.29 4.05 19.30
N LEU A 243 -24.16 4.60 18.83
CA LEU A 243 -22.86 4.51 19.53
C LEU A 243 -22.81 5.26 20.88
N ARG A 244 -23.73 6.19 21.13
CA ARG A 244 -23.87 6.88 22.42
C ARG A 244 -24.67 6.07 23.44
N ASN A 245 -25.55 5.19 22.97
CA ASN A 245 -26.41 4.37 23.82
C ASN A 245 -25.79 3.00 24.17
N ASP A 246 -24.69 2.63 23.51
CA ASP A 246 -23.95 1.36 23.70
C ASP A 246 -22.74 1.52 24.65
N ARG A 247 -22.79 2.48 25.59
CA ARG A 247 -21.78 2.74 26.63
C ARG A 247 -22.23 2.31 28.02
#